data_AF-A0A3C0R7U9-F1
#
_entry.id   AF-A0A3C0R7U9-F1
#
_cell.length_a   1.000
_cell.length_b   1.000
_cell.length_c   1.000
_cell.angle_alpha   90.00
_cell.angle_beta   90.00
_cell.angle_gamma   90.00
#
_symmetry.space_group_name_H-M   'P 1'
#
loop_
_entity.id
_entity.type
_entity.pdbx_description
1 polymer ?
#
loop_
_entity_poly.entity_id
_entity_poly.type
_entity_poly.pdbx_seq_one_letter_code
_entity_poly.pdbx_strand_id
1 'polypeptide(L)'
;VVCLLQSAVTSERDAWTLTLDSVGRYYERVLGRKADLQNQTAPPGALLDELIGGIYPEKAKLLGQRTAELHRALASIDDDRAFAPEPFNAMAQRSVYQSMRALLRRTFALLEKALPNLPKSFRDEAKEA
;
A
#
# COMPACT_ATOMS: atom_id res chain seq x y z
N VAL A 1 20.59 -17.76 19.66
CA VAL A 1 21.34 -17.04 18.60
C VAL A 1 21.85 -15.75 19.20
N VAL A 2 23.15 -15.45 19.11
CA VAL A 2 23.75 -14.21 19.67
C VAL A 2 23.96 -13.13 18.60
N CYS A 3 24.13 -13.51 17.32
CA CYS A 3 23.98 -12.61 16.16
C CYS A 3 23.67 -13.37 14.85
N LEU A 4 23.27 -12.63 13.80
CA LEU A 4 23.11 -13.10 12.42
C LEU A 4 23.97 -12.21 11.51
N LEU A 5 24.79 -12.82 10.65
CA LEU A 5 25.55 -12.12 9.62
C LEU A 5 24.91 -12.38 8.26
N GLN A 6 24.65 -11.32 7.49
CA GLN A 6 24.08 -11.41 6.14
C GLN A 6 24.95 -10.61 5.16
N SER A 7 24.93 -11.03 3.88
CA SER A 7 25.60 -10.28 2.82
C SER A 7 24.97 -8.89 2.68
N ALA A 8 25.79 -7.85 2.66
CA ALA A 8 25.33 -6.52 2.32
C ALA A 8 24.98 -6.48 0.82
N VAL A 9 23.75 -6.08 0.50
CA VAL A 9 23.33 -5.83 -0.88
C VAL A 9 23.38 -4.33 -1.11
N THR A 10 24.14 -3.88 -2.10
CA THR A 10 24.14 -2.49 -2.54
C THR A 10 22.80 -2.19 -3.22
N SER A 11 21.92 -1.47 -2.51
CA SER A 11 20.69 -0.93 -3.10
C SER A 11 20.74 0.59 -3.04
N GLU A 12 20.49 1.24 -4.18
CA GLU A 12 20.47 2.71 -4.26
C GLU A 12 19.23 3.31 -3.59
N ARG A 13 18.15 2.52 -3.42
CA ARG A 13 16.86 2.95 -2.88
C ARG A 13 16.06 1.78 -2.32
N ASP A 14 15.13 2.08 -1.42
CA ASP A 14 14.13 1.12 -0.97
C ASP A 14 12.82 1.21 -1.80
N ALA A 15 11.95 0.21 -1.61
CA ALA A 15 10.68 0.14 -2.32
C ALA A 15 9.72 1.29 -1.94
N TRP A 16 9.82 1.83 -0.73
CA TRP A 16 8.96 2.91 -0.26
C TRP A 16 9.28 4.23 -0.97
N THR A 17 10.54 4.64 -0.98
CA THR A 17 11.01 5.82 -1.72
C THR A 17 10.71 5.69 -3.21
N LEU A 18 10.97 4.51 -3.80
CA LEU A 18 10.64 4.25 -5.21
C LEU A 18 9.15 4.45 -5.50
N THR A 19 8.29 3.96 -4.60
CA THR A 19 6.84 4.04 -4.72
C THR A 19 6.36 5.49 -4.63
N LEU A 20 6.78 6.22 -3.60
CA LEU A 20 6.40 7.62 -3.42
C LEU A 20 6.83 8.49 -4.60
N ASP A 21 8.03 8.29 -5.12
CA ASP A 21 8.51 9.01 -6.31
C ASP A 21 7.72 8.66 -7.56
N SER A 22 7.23 7.42 -7.67
CA SER A 22 6.34 7.04 -8.78
C SER A 22 4.98 7.71 -8.65
N VAL A 23 4.43 7.77 -7.43
CA VAL A 23 3.16 8.44 -7.15
C VAL A 23 3.27 9.95 -7.41
N GLY A 24 4.36 10.59 -6.98
CA GLY A 24 4.63 12.00 -7.27
C GLY A 24 4.65 12.29 -8.77
N ARG A 25 5.42 11.51 -9.55
CA ARG A 25 5.48 11.64 -11.01
C ARG A 25 4.13 11.40 -11.70
N TYR A 26 3.32 10.48 -11.18
CA TYR A 26 1.95 10.28 -11.67
C TYR A 26 1.13 11.57 -11.52
N TYR A 27 1.12 12.17 -10.31
CA TYR A 27 0.40 13.42 -10.09
C TYR A 27 0.92 14.58 -10.93
N GLU A 28 2.24 14.71 -11.10
CA GLU A 28 2.84 15.72 -11.98
C GLU A 28 2.33 15.59 -13.42
N ARG A 29 2.28 14.36 -13.97
CA ARG A 29 1.75 14.11 -15.33
C ARG A 29 0.27 14.44 -15.44
N VAL A 30 -0.52 14.03 -14.45
CA VAL A 30 -1.97 14.30 -14.42
C VAL A 30 -2.23 15.81 -14.37
N LEU A 31 -1.53 16.54 -13.50
CA LEU A 31 -1.69 17.98 -13.36
C LEU A 31 -1.19 18.73 -14.60
N GLY A 32 -0.08 18.29 -15.19
CA GLY A 32 0.49 18.88 -16.41
C GLY A 32 -0.38 18.70 -17.66
N ARG A 33 -1.19 17.63 -17.70
CA ARG A 33 -2.07 17.29 -18.85
C ARG A 33 -3.56 17.53 -18.56
N LYS A 34 -3.90 18.26 -17.50
CA LYS A 34 -5.28 18.39 -17.02
C LYS A 34 -6.27 18.80 -18.12
N ALA A 35 -5.91 19.72 -19.01
CA ALA A 35 -6.76 20.19 -20.10
C ALA A 35 -6.94 19.14 -21.21
N ASP A 36 -5.89 18.36 -21.51
CA ASP A 36 -5.93 17.30 -22.52
C ASP A 36 -6.78 16.12 -22.02
N LEU A 37 -6.62 15.77 -20.74
CA LEU A 37 -7.36 14.70 -20.07
C LEU A 37 -8.87 14.94 -20.05
N GLN A 38 -9.32 16.19 -20.03
CA GLN A 38 -10.74 16.56 -20.09
C GLN A 38 -11.39 16.24 -21.44
N ASN A 39 -10.59 16.16 -22.51
CA ASN A 39 -11.06 15.89 -23.88
C ASN A 39 -10.63 14.49 -24.37
N GLN A 40 -10.07 13.66 -23.49
CA GLN A 40 -9.46 12.39 -23.85
C GLN A 40 -10.52 11.33 -24.17
N THR A 41 -10.40 10.70 -25.35
CA THR A 41 -11.29 9.62 -25.80
C THR A 41 -10.64 8.23 -25.72
N ALA A 42 -9.39 8.15 -25.25
CA ALA A 42 -8.65 6.91 -25.16
C ALA A 42 -9.30 5.94 -24.14
N PRO A 43 -9.17 4.61 -24.33
CA PRO A 43 -9.58 3.64 -23.34
C PRO A 43 -8.89 3.92 -22.00
N PRO A 44 -9.61 3.83 -20.85
CA PRO A 44 -9.06 4.18 -19.55
C PRO A 44 -7.74 3.47 -19.20
N GLY A 45 -7.58 2.21 -19.62
CA GLY A 45 -6.37 1.42 -19.34
C GLY A 45 -5.09 1.97 -19.97
N ALA A 46 -5.13 2.28 -21.28
CA ALA A 46 -3.95 2.78 -21.99
C ALA A 46 -3.49 4.14 -21.45
N LEU A 47 -4.45 4.97 -21.04
CA LEU A 47 -4.18 6.26 -20.42
C LEU A 47 -3.54 6.10 -19.04
N LEU A 48 -4.03 5.16 -18.23
CA LEU A 48 -3.46 4.87 -16.92
C LEU A 48 -2.03 4.32 -17.01
N ASP A 49 -1.76 3.42 -17.97
CA ASP A 49 -0.43 2.88 -18.20
C ASP A 49 0.58 3.98 -18.57
N GLU A 50 0.15 4.94 -19.39
CA GLU A 50 0.95 6.12 -19.74
C GLU A 50 1.21 7.02 -18.51
N LEU A 51 0.17 7.32 -17.73
CA LEU A 51 0.25 8.22 -16.59
C LEU A 51 1.07 7.63 -15.44
N ILE A 52 0.94 6.32 -15.17
CA ILE A 52 1.72 5.62 -14.15
C ILE A 52 3.16 5.44 -14.64
N GLY A 53 3.33 5.14 -15.93
CA GLY A 53 4.61 4.84 -16.57
C GLY A 53 5.05 3.39 -16.33
N GLY A 54 5.69 2.78 -17.33
CA GLY A 54 5.90 1.32 -17.36
C GLY A 54 6.88 0.74 -16.33
N ILE A 55 7.85 1.53 -15.84
CA ILE A 55 8.93 0.99 -14.99
C ILE A 55 8.43 0.57 -13.61
N TYR A 56 7.59 1.38 -12.96
CA TYR A 56 7.16 1.10 -11.59
C TYR A 56 6.25 -0.14 -11.49
N PRO A 57 5.23 -0.32 -12.35
CA PRO A 57 4.40 -1.54 -12.36
C PRO A 57 5.22 -2.83 -12.49
N GLU A 58 6.27 -2.85 -13.31
CA GLU A 58 7.16 -4.01 -13.43
C GLU A 58 7.92 -4.31 -12.14
N LYS A 59 8.43 -3.27 -11.46
CA LYS A 59 9.10 -3.41 -10.15
C LYS A 59 8.12 -3.89 -9.07
N ALA A 60 6.90 -3.35 -9.04
CA ALA A 60 5.85 -3.77 -8.12
C ALA A 60 5.43 -5.24 -8.36
N LYS A 61 5.31 -5.63 -9.64
CA LYS A 61 5.05 -7.03 -10.02
C LYS A 61 6.15 -7.96 -9.54
N LEU A 62 7.42 -7.60 -9.76
CA LEU A 62 8.55 -8.40 -9.30
C LEU A 62 8.57 -8.54 -7.77
N LEU A 63 8.31 -7.44 -7.04
CA LEU A 63 8.21 -7.48 -5.58
C LEU A 63 7.12 -8.45 -5.11
N GLY A 64 5.95 -8.41 -5.74
CA GLY A 64 4.85 -9.33 -5.47
C GLY A 64 5.24 -10.79 -5.75
N GLN A 65 5.90 -11.05 -6.89
CA GLN A 65 6.38 -12.38 -7.25
C GLN A 65 7.39 -12.93 -6.24
N ARG A 66 8.41 -12.15 -5.86
CA ARG A 66 9.42 -12.58 -4.87
C ARG A 66 8.82 -12.82 -3.49
N THR A 67 7.86 -12.00 -3.09
CA THR A 67 7.11 -12.21 -1.83
C THR A 67 6.31 -13.50 -1.86
N ALA A 68 5.64 -13.80 -2.97
CA ALA A 68 4.89 -15.04 -3.13
C ALA A 68 5.79 -16.29 -3.17
N GLU A 69 6.93 -16.20 -3.84
CA GLU A 69 7.96 -17.26 -3.85
C GLU A 69 8.48 -17.55 -2.43
N LEU A 70 8.77 -16.50 -1.65
CA LEU A 70 9.16 -16.63 -0.24
C LEU A 70 8.06 -17.33 0.58
N HIS A 71 6.81 -16.88 0.48
CA HIS A 71 5.70 -17.51 1.19
C HIS A 71 5.56 -18.99 0.81
N ARG A 72 5.70 -19.32 -0.48
CA ARG A 72 5.64 -20.71 -0.93
C ARG A 72 6.79 -21.55 -0.37
N ALA A 73 8.01 -21.00 -0.30
CA ALA A 73 9.14 -21.70 0.29
C ALA A 73 8.92 -21.95 1.79
N LEU A 74 8.45 -20.94 2.54
CA LEU A 74 8.14 -21.08 3.96
C LEU A 74 7.01 -22.09 4.22
N ALA A 75 5.96 -22.07 3.38
CA ALA A 75 4.82 -22.98 3.50
C ALA A 75 5.12 -24.42 3.05
N SER A 76 6.27 -24.67 2.41
CA SER A 76 6.68 -26.01 2.01
C SER A 76 7.30 -26.84 3.14
N ILE A 77 7.55 -26.21 4.30
CA ILE A 77 8.05 -26.87 5.50
C ILE A 77 6.86 -27.48 6.25
N ASP A 78 6.68 -28.79 6.16
CA ASP A 78 5.54 -29.53 6.72
C ASP A 78 5.87 -30.30 8.01
N ASP A 79 7.16 -30.43 8.35
CA ASP A 79 7.67 -31.17 9.50
C ASP A 79 7.97 -30.29 10.73
N ASP A 80 7.87 -28.96 10.60
CA ASP A 80 8.04 -28.00 11.70
C ASP A 80 6.77 -27.20 11.97
N ARG A 81 6.25 -27.34 13.20
CA ARG A 81 5.04 -26.66 13.67
C ARG A 81 5.17 -25.13 13.67
N ALA A 82 6.38 -24.57 13.72
CA ALA A 82 6.61 -23.13 13.63
C ALA A 82 6.23 -22.56 12.25
N PHE A 83 6.21 -23.39 11.21
CA PHE A 83 5.85 -23.01 9.84
C PHE A 83 4.42 -23.46 9.46
N ALA A 84 3.71 -24.15 10.37
CA ALA A 84 2.34 -24.54 10.14
C ALA A 84 1.43 -23.31 9.99
N PRO A 85 0.58 -23.23 8.93
CA PRO A 85 -0.34 -22.12 8.75
C PRO A 85 -1.30 -21.96 9.93
N GLU A 86 -1.51 -20.72 10.37
CA GLU A 86 -2.47 -20.44 11.43
C GLU A 86 -3.93 -20.58 10.91
N PRO A 87 -4.83 -21.28 11.63
CA PRO A 87 -6.21 -21.45 11.19
C PRO A 87 -7.00 -20.13 11.19
N PHE A 88 -7.49 -19.71 10.02
CA PHE A 88 -8.38 -18.54 9.90
C PHE A 88 -9.86 -18.90 10.13
N ASN A 89 -10.18 -19.26 11.37
CA ASN A 89 -11.53 -19.70 11.78
C ASN A 89 -12.48 -18.52 12.14
N ALA A 90 -13.72 -18.84 12.52
CA ALA A 90 -14.73 -17.84 12.88
C ALA A 90 -14.33 -16.93 14.05
N MET A 91 -13.53 -17.43 15.01
CA MET A 91 -13.02 -16.60 16.11
C MET A 91 -11.95 -15.62 15.62
N ALA A 92 -11.04 -16.07 14.74
CA ALA A 92 -10.05 -15.20 14.09
C ALA A 92 -10.74 -14.10 13.27
N GLN A 93 -11.72 -14.47 12.45
CA GLN A 93 -12.53 -13.50 11.68
C GLN A 93 -13.20 -12.47 12.59
N ARG A 94 -13.83 -12.91 13.69
CA ARG A 94 -14.44 -12.01 14.68
C ARG A 94 -13.39 -11.09 15.31
N SER A 95 -12.23 -11.61 15.68
CA SER A 95 -11.15 -10.83 16.29
C SER A 95 -10.64 -9.73 15.35
N VAL A 96 -10.40 -10.07 14.08
CA VAL A 96 -9.99 -9.12 13.05
C VAL A 96 -11.07 -8.05 12.86
N TYR A 97 -12.33 -8.45 12.72
CA TYR A 97 -13.45 -7.51 12.58
C TYR A 97 -13.56 -6.54 13.77
N GLN A 98 -13.50 -7.06 15.00
CA GLN A 98 -13.59 -6.20 16.18
C GLN A 98 -12.38 -5.25 16.28
N SER A 99 -11.19 -5.71 15.91
CA SER A 99 -9.99 -4.88 15.86
C SER A 99 -10.14 -3.75 14.83
N MET A 100 -10.60 -4.06 13.62
CA MET A 100 -10.88 -3.07 12.58
C MET A 100 -11.93 -2.05 13.03
N ARG A 101 -13.03 -2.52 13.62
CA ARG A 101 -14.11 -1.66 14.14
C ARG A 101 -13.63 -0.75 15.27
N ALA A 102 -12.81 -1.26 16.19
CA ALA A 102 -12.25 -0.49 17.29
C ALA A 102 -11.27 0.57 16.78
N LEU A 103 -10.40 0.21 15.83
CA LEU A 103 -9.49 1.15 15.17
C LEU A 103 -10.27 2.27 14.49
N LEU A 104 -11.29 1.93 13.70
CA LEU A 104 -12.14 2.90 13.02
C LEU A 104 -12.75 3.89 14.00
N ARG A 105 -13.39 3.41 15.08
CA ARG A 105 -13.96 4.27 16.13
C ARG A 105 -12.92 5.19 16.77
N ARG A 106 -11.72 4.67 17.06
CA ARG A 106 -10.64 5.45 17.67
C ARG A 106 -10.15 6.55 16.73
N THR A 107 -9.97 6.23 15.45
CA THR A 107 -9.49 7.18 14.44
C THR A 107 -10.50 8.29 14.19
N PHE A 108 -11.79 7.98 14.06
CA PHE A 108 -12.83 9.00 13.89
C PHE A 108 -13.01 9.88 15.12
N ALA A 109 -12.97 9.30 16.33
CA ALA A 109 -12.97 10.10 17.55
C ALA A 109 -11.73 11.02 17.67
N LEU A 110 -10.59 10.62 17.09
CA LEU A 110 -9.41 11.46 17.00
C LEU A 110 -9.59 12.57 15.95
N LEU A 111 -10.19 12.26 14.81
CA LEU A 111 -10.52 13.23 13.76
C LEU A 111 -11.46 14.32 14.30
N GLU A 112 -12.54 13.95 14.99
CA GLU A 112 -13.48 14.89 15.62
C GLU A 112 -12.78 15.87 16.56
N LYS A 113 -11.82 15.38 17.36
CA LYS A 113 -11.03 16.21 18.28
C LYS A 113 -10.03 17.10 17.54
N ALA A 114 -9.54 16.68 16.38
CA ALA A 114 -8.58 17.42 15.58
C ALA A 114 -9.23 18.48 14.66
N LEU A 115 -10.52 18.32 14.33
CA LEU A 115 -11.27 19.24 13.44
C LEU A 115 -11.09 20.73 13.74
N PRO A 116 -11.13 21.21 15.01
CA PRO A 116 -10.94 22.62 15.31
C PRO A 116 -9.55 23.16 14.94
N ASN A 117 -8.54 22.28 14.96
CA ASN A 117 -7.14 22.61 14.74
C ASN A 117 -6.72 22.45 13.27
N LEU A 118 -7.61 21.95 12.39
CA LEU A 118 -7.31 21.82 10.97
C LEU A 118 -7.38 23.18 10.23
N PRO A 119 -6.54 23.39 9.20
CA PRO A 119 -6.69 24.52 8.30
C PRO A 119 -8.10 24.55 7.69
N LYS A 120 -8.66 25.74 7.48
CA LYS A 120 -10.04 25.91 6.97
C LYS A 120 -10.27 25.14 5.66
N SER A 121 -9.27 25.07 4.79
CA SER A 121 -9.32 24.37 3.51
C SER A 121 -9.64 22.88 3.60
N PHE A 122 -9.34 22.23 4.73
CA PHE A 122 -9.54 20.79 4.92
C PHE A 122 -10.67 20.46 5.91
N ARG A 123 -11.25 21.46 6.58
CA ARG A 123 -12.27 21.24 7.61
C ARG A 123 -13.59 20.74 7.04
N ASP A 124 -13.96 21.17 5.84
CA ASP A 124 -15.24 20.79 5.25
C ASP A 124 -15.18 19.33 4.76
N GLU A 125 -14.10 18.94 4.07
CA GLU A 125 -13.82 17.54 3.69
C GLU A 125 -13.71 16.62 4.92
N ALA A 126 -13.00 17.06 5.97
CA ALA A 126 -12.83 16.27 7.20
C ALA A 126 -14.11 16.08 8.03
N LYS A 127 -15.16 16.89 7.82
CA LYS A 127 -16.47 16.72 8.46
C LYS A 127 -17.38 15.73 7.74
N GLU A 128 -17.12 15.48 6.45
CA GLU A 128 -17.89 14.54 5.62
C GLU A 128 -17.41 13.09 5.78
N ALA A 129 -16.22 12.89 6.36
CA ALA A 129 -15.62 11.59 6.68
C ALA A 129 -16.27 10.95 7.91
#